data_AF-A0A1Z4GES8-F1
#
_entry.id   AF-A0A1Z4GES8-F1
#
_cell.length_a   1.000
_cell.length_b   1.000
_cell.length_c   1.000
_cell.angle_alpha   90.00
_cell.angle_beta   90.00
_cell.angle_gamma   90.00
#
_symmetry.space_group_name_H-M   'P 1'
#
loop_
_entity.id
_entity.type
_entity.pdbx_description
1 polymer ?
#
loop_
_entity_poly.entity_id
_entity_poly.type
_entity_poly.pdbx_seq_one_letter_code
_entity_poly.pdbx_strand_id
1 'polypeptide(L)'
;MTHQKLLSAEQADKLLITGNKALKFRHYGEAVQALEEFYQGTDAGFKDYYQAQMWLVKAYKGNEQLEKAIALCQQLTNSEQEVTQIWAKQFISTLLPANYSAIESTSQQPEEKINDCKITKKSLNEFKIFCQENLLDDLKELESVRKQTILSVSFVSIIIFIIFCLLVKLFPIEYLIFCFVNQVPLPYFVIFLFLLGFLGCLWGWIAFYTSAIETYTEGFKSKIIQKIFDFINTNKSLNYSSYASEADNEYTLSAFIHSQIFQALLKPNRIQQQECIFGQVNETPIFFSEISTEVELQHRWIKYLTFSQHLKMLRSMMVPPFVVRMVFGFLLPLYSILLVIKLVKSIPYIIVRILRGEQISYRHFDEEIMRNEVSRRTVFKGLFFQADFNKKISGKTIVLPNLLNTNIHALNQNKENLVKLEDPEFSQYFTVYGDDQIEARYVLSTNLMAKLVQFRKKARKNIYVSFVKNMIYIAVEYADDIFEPKLFKKMLSFAPMREYFENIHLMLDIVEDLNLNRHIWGKD
;
A
#
# COMPACT_ATOMS: atom_id res chain seq x y z
N MET A 1 -26.52 -33.69 -21.68
CA MET A 1 -26.58 -33.16 -20.30
C MET A 1 -25.42 -33.74 -19.51
N THR A 2 -24.26 -33.11 -19.59
CA THR A 2 -23.09 -33.43 -18.77
C THR A 2 -23.24 -32.69 -17.45
N HIS A 3 -23.33 -33.40 -16.33
CA HIS A 3 -23.32 -32.81 -14.99
C HIS A 3 -22.05 -31.95 -14.83
N GLN A 4 -22.22 -30.63 -14.85
CA GLN A 4 -21.15 -29.66 -14.61
C GLN A 4 -20.79 -29.75 -13.12
N LYS A 5 -19.59 -30.26 -12.84
CA LYS A 5 -19.09 -30.43 -11.47
C LYS A 5 -18.71 -29.04 -10.95
N LEU A 6 -19.55 -28.43 -10.10
CA LEU A 6 -19.19 -27.18 -9.43
C LEU A 6 -17.88 -27.37 -8.64
N LEU A 7 -16.96 -26.44 -8.81
CA LEU A 7 -15.70 -26.40 -8.06
C LEU A 7 -16.00 -26.06 -6.59
N SER A 8 -15.22 -26.63 -5.67
CA SER A 8 -15.24 -26.15 -4.28
C SER A 8 -14.66 -24.73 -4.20
N ALA A 9 -15.10 -23.92 -3.23
CA ALA A 9 -14.63 -22.54 -3.08
C ALA A 9 -13.10 -22.43 -3.00
N GLU A 10 -12.44 -23.35 -2.32
CA GLU A 10 -10.97 -23.40 -2.20
C GLU A 10 -10.26 -23.71 -3.53
N GLN A 11 -10.87 -24.54 -4.38
CA GLN A 11 -10.33 -24.85 -5.71
C GLN A 11 -10.54 -23.68 -6.68
N ALA A 12 -11.70 -23.03 -6.61
CA ALA A 12 -12.00 -21.83 -7.39
C ALA A 12 -11.05 -20.67 -7.03
N ASP A 13 -10.82 -20.42 -5.73
CA ASP A 13 -9.87 -19.42 -5.25
C ASP A 13 -8.43 -19.73 -5.72
N LYS A 14 -8.02 -21.01 -5.67
CA LYS A 14 -6.71 -21.44 -6.15
C LYS A 14 -6.53 -21.17 -7.65
N LEU A 15 -7.56 -21.43 -8.45
CA LEU A 15 -7.55 -21.15 -9.89
C LEU A 15 -7.51 -19.65 -10.18
N LEU A 16 -8.24 -18.83 -9.43
CA LEU A 16 -8.17 -17.36 -9.53
C LEU A 16 -6.78 -16.83 -9.21
N ILE A 17 -6.19 -17.27 -8.11
CA ILE A 17 -4.83 -16.88 -7.71
C ILE A 17 -3.83 -17.30 -8.79
N THR A 18 -3.96 -18.52 -9.32
CA THR A 18 -3.07 -19.05 -10.36
C THR A 18 -3.22 -18.27 -11.66
N GLY A 19 -4.45 -18.02 -12.12
CA GLY A 19 -4.75 -17.28 -13.34
C GLY A 19 -4.30 -15.82 -13.27
N ASN A 20 -4.56 -15.14 -12.15
CA ASN A 20 -4.10 -13.76 -11.93
C ASN A 20 -2.57 -13.68 -11.85
N LYS A 21 -1.93 -14.63 -11.17
CA LYS A 21 -0.47 -14.74 -11.13
C LYS A 21 0.09 -14.88 -12.55
N ALA A 22 -0.39 -15.86 -13.31
CA ALA A 22 0.05 -16.10 -14.69
C ALA A 22 -0.17 -14.88 -15.59
N LEU A 23 -1.29 -14.16 -15.44
CA LEU A 23 -1.58 -12.92 -16.16
C LEU A 23 -0.53 -11.84 -15.88
N LYS A 24 -0.16 -11.64 -14.61
CA LYS A 24 0.83 -10.63 -14.18
C LYS A 24 2.23 -10.95 -14.68
N PHE A 25 2.60 -12.24 -14.73
CA PHE A 25 3.88 -12.72 -15.27
C PHE A 25 3.89 -12.94 -16.78
N ARG A 26 2.85 -12.51 -17.52
CA ARG A 26 2.70 -12.69 -18.98
C ARG A 26 2.73 -14.14 -19.45
N HIS A 27 2.44 -15.09 -18.58
CA HIS A 27 2.20 -16.49 -18.94
C HIS A 27 0.75 -16.62 -19.42
N TYR A 28 0.43 -15.99 -20.56
CA TYR A 28 -0.95 -15.82 -20.97
C TYR A 28 -1.65 -17.16 -21.28
N GLY A 29 -0.91 -18.18 -21.75
CA GLY A 29 -1.45 -19.53 -21.92
C GLY A 29 -1.90 -20.18 -20.60
N GLU A 30 -1.07 -20.11 -19.56
CA GLU A 30 -1.40 -20.61 -18.22
C GLU A 30 -2.54 -19.80 -17.59
N ALA A 31 -2.57 -18.48 -17.84
CA ALA A 31 -3.63 -17.60 -17.36
C ALA A 31 -4.98 -17.94 -18.00
N VAL A 32 -5.00 -18.14 -19.33
CA VAL A 32 -6.21 -18.56 -20.06
C VAL A 32 -6.69 -19.91 -19.54
N GLN A 33 -5.81 -20.89 -19.39
CA GLN A 33 -6.18 -22.23 -18.92
C GLN A 33 -6.81 -22.20 -17.52
N ALA A 34 -6.16 -21.53 -16.56
CA ALA A 34 -6.65 -21.47 -15.18
C ALA A 34 -7.98 -20.69 -15.07
N LEU A 35 -8.13 -19.61 -15.85
CA LEU A 35 -9.33 -18.78 -15.83
C LEU A 35 -10.50 -19.47 -16.57
N GLU A 36 -10.26 -20.16 -17.70
CA GLU A 36 -11.29 -20.97 -18.38
C GLU A 36 -11.78 -22.13 -17.50
N GLU A 37 -10.87 -22.80 -16.78
CA GLU A 37 -11.22 -23.86 -15.83
C GLU A 37 -12.05 -23.31 -14.66
N PHE A 38 -11.72 -22.11 -14.17
CA PHE A 38 -12.54 -21.40 -13.18
C PHE A 38 -13.96 -21.12 -13.71
N TYR A 39 -14.12 -20.66 -14.95
CA TYR A 39 -15.45 -20.43 -15.54
C TYR A 39 -16.27 -21.69 -15.73
N GLN A 40 -15.62 -22.79 -16.11
CA GLN A 40 -16.33 -24.05 -16.31
C GLN A 40 -16.90 -24.61 -14.99
N GLY A 41 -16.39 -24.19 -13.83
CA GLY A 41 -16.84 -24.68 -12.53
C GLY A 41 -17.50 -23.65 -11.61
N THR A 42 -17.74 -22.41 -12.07
CA THR A 42 -18.35 -21.33 -11.28
C THR A 42 -19.43 -20.55 -12.06
N ASP A 43 -20.24 -19.80 -11.33
CA ASP A 43 -21.40 -19.05 -11.79
C ASP A 43 -21.38 -17.59 -11.28
N ALA A 44 -22.22 -16.72 -11.87
CA ALA A 44 -22.20 -15.27 -11.67
C ALA A 44 -22.40 -14.80 -10.21
N GLY A 45 -22.87 -15.67 -9.32
CA GLY A 45 -22.98 -15.42 -7.88
C GLY A 45 -21.69 -15.63 -7.08
N PHE A 46 -20.62 -16.15 -7.70
CA PHE A 46 -19.35 -16.40 -7.04
C PHE A 46 -18.55 -15.11 -6.82
N LYS A 47 -17.83 -15.02 -5.70
CA LYS A 47 -16.99 -13.87 -5.36
C LYS A 47 -15.91 -13.70 -6.44
N ASP A 48 -15.72 -12.46 -6.93
CA ASP A 48 -14.72 -12.10 -7.94
C ASP A 48 -14.96 -12.67 -9.35
N TYR A 49 -16.14 -13.24 -9.63
CA TYR A 49 -16.52 -13.76 -10.96
C TYR A 49 -16.32 -12.74 -12.09
N TYR A 50 -16.83 -11.51 -11.94
CA TYR A 50 -16.68 -10.47 -12.96
C TYR A 50 -15.24 -9.95 -13.08
N GLN A 51 -14.48 -9.92 -11.98
CA GLN A 51 -13.06 -9.56 -12.02
C GLN A 51 -12.25 -10.59 -12.80
N ALA A 52 -12.55 -11.87 -12.59
CA ALA A 52 -11.99 -12.93 -13.39
C ALA A 52 -12.31 -12.75 -14.88
N GLN A 53 -13.44 -12.12 -15.25
CA GLN A 53 -13.84 -11.98 -16.66
C GLN A 53 -12.98 -10.91 -17.32
N MET A 54 -12.73 -9.84 -16.57
CA MET A 54 -11.78 -8.81 -16.94
C MET A 54 -10.36 -9.39 -17.09
N TRP A 55 -9.93 -10.28 -16.19
CA TRP A 55 -8.63 -10.96 -16.30
C TRP A 55 -8.59 -11.90 -17.50
N LEU A 56 -9.64 -12.65 -17.78
CA LEU A 56 -9.68 -13.55 -18.93
C LEU A 56 -9.62 -12.78 -20.25
N VAL A 57 -10.34 -11.65 -20.37
CA VAL A 57 -10.23 -10.76 -21.55
C VAL A 57 -8.80 -10.24 -21.72
N LYS A 58 -8.13 -9.84 -20.63
CA LYS A 58 -6.72 -9.43 -20.67
C LYS A 58 -5.79 -10.59 -21.05
N ALA A 59 -6.08 -11.80 -20.57
CA ALA A 59 -5.32 -13.00 -20.88
C ALA A 59 -5.46 -13.38 -22.35
N TYR A 60 -6.67 -13.35 -22.91
CA TYR A 60 -6.92 -13.58 -24.32
C TYR A 60 -6.20 -12.56 -25.21
N LYS A 61 -6.21 -11.28 -24.83
CA LYS A 61 -5.45 -10.24 -25.54
C LYS A 61 -3.95 -10.55 -25.54
N GLY A 62 -3.39 -10.90 -24.38
CA GLY A 62 -1.97 -11.23 -24.24
C GLY A 62 -1.56 -12.53 -24.94
N ASN A 63 -2.48 -13.49 -25.07
CA ASN A 63 -2.27 -14.77 -25.75
C ASN A 63 -2.60 -14.72 -27.27
N GLU A 64 -2.70 -13.52 -27.85
CA GLU A 64 -3.05 -13.27 -29.27
C GLU A 64 -4.43 -13.83 -29.71
N GLN A 65 -5.30 -14.19 -28.77
CA GLN A 65 -6.67 -14.68 -29.01
C GLN A 65 -7.66 -13.49 -29.08
N LEU A 66 -7.42 -12.57 -30.02
CA LEU A 66 -8.15 -11.31 -30.14
C LEU A 66 -9.66 -11.49 -30.35
N GLU A 67 -10.08 -12.46 -31.16
CA GLU A 67 -11.50 -12.71 -31.42
C GLU A 67 -12.27 -13.11 -30.16
N LYS A 68 -11.68 -13.97 -29.32
CA LYS A 68 -12.26 -14.36 -28.03
C LYS A 68 -12.27 -13.18 -27.05
N ALA A 69 -11.21 -12.37 -27.04
CA ALA A 69 -11.13 -11.18 -26.21
C ALA A 69 -12.23 -10.17 -26.57
N ILE A 70 -12.45 -9.93 -27.86
CA ILE A 70 -13.48 -9.02 -28.37
C ILE A 70 -14.87 -9.55 -28.04
N ALA A 71 -15.15 -10.83 -28.31
CA ALA A 71 -16.46 -11.43 -28.05
C ALA A 71 -16.82 -11.36 -26.55
N LEU A 72 -15.90 -11.73 -25.66
CA LEU A 72 -16.13 -11.66 -24.22
C LEU A 72 -16.24 -10.20 -23.74
N CYS A 73 -15.42 -9.29 -24.27
CA CYS A 73 -15.51 -7.87 -23.92
C CYS A 73 -16.84 -7.24 -24.37
N GLN A 74 -17.39 -7.63 -25.52
CA GLN A 74 -18.71 -7.22 -26.01
C GLN A 74 -19.86 -7.78 -25.15
N GLN A 75 -19.69 -8.94 -24.52
CA GLN A 75 -20.66 -9.44 -23.56
C GLN A 75 -20.63 -8.60 -22.28
N LEU A 76 -19.44 -8.21 -21.82
CA LEU A 76 -19.25 -7.42 -20.61
C LEU A 76 -19.79 -5.99 -20.70
N THR A 77 -19.93 -5.41 -21.90
CA THR A 77 -20.57 -4.09 -22.08
C THR A 77 -22.07 -4.10 -21.77
N ASN A 78 -22.70 -5.27 -21.74
CA ASN A 78 -24.09 -5.50 -21.37
C ASN A 78 -24.25 -6.15 -19.98
N SER A 79 -23.17 -6.21 -19.17
CA SER A 79 -23.21 -6.79 -17.83
C SER A 79 -24.05 -5.96 -16.85
N GLU A 80 -24.68 -6.63 -15.88
CA GLU A 80 -25.47 -6.02 -14.79
C GLU A 80 -24.61 -5.22 -13.80
N GLN A 81 -23.29 -5.47 -13.76
CA GLN A 81 -22.37 -4.76 -12.86
C GLN A 81 -21.78 -3.51 -13.53
N GLU A 82 -22.09 -2.33 -12.96
CA GLU A 82 -21.68 -1.02 -13.48
C GLU A 82 -20.16 -0.88 -13.69
N VAL A 83 -19.35 -1.35 -12.73
CA VAL A 83 -17.87 -1.31 -12.81
C VAL A 83 -17.35 -2.10 -14.02
N THR A 84 -17.89 -3.30 -14.23
CA THR A 84 -17.49 -4.21 -15.31
C THR A 84 -17.94 -3.66 -16.67
N GLN A 85 -19.12 -3.04 -16.72
CA GLN A 85 -19.63 -2.38 -17.92
C GLN A 85 -18.78 -1.17 -18.34
N ILE A 86 -18.45 -0.28 -17.40
CA ILE A 86 -17.60 0.89 -17.67
C ILE A 86 -16.23 0.45 -18.15
N TRP A 87 -15.64 -0.53 -17.46
CA TRP A 87 -14.36 -1.11 -17.85
C TRP A 87 -14.41 -1.70 -19.26
N ALA A 88 -15.42 -2.50 -19.60
CA ALA A 88 -15.54 -3.13 -20.91
C ALA A 88 -15.70 -2.11 -22.05
N LYS A 89 -16.49 -1.04 -21.83
CA LYS A 89 -16.65 0.05 -22.80
C LYS A 89 -15.35 0.81 -23.06
N GLN A 90 -14.50 0.96 -22.04
CA GLN A 90 -13.18 1.58 -22.18
C GLN A 90 -12.14 0.62 -22.75
N PHE A 91 -12.24 -0.67 -22.44
CA PHE A 91 -11.25 -1.66 -22.85
C PHE A 91 -11.43 -2.10 -24.31
N ILE A 92 -12.66 -2.11 -24.83
CA ILE A 92 -12.94 -2.52 -26.21
C ILE A 92 -12.26 -1.61 -27.25
N SER A 93 -12.09 -0.31 -26.95
CA SER A 93 -11.34 0.62 -27.81
C SER A 93 -9.85 0.29 -27.87
N THR A 94 -9.32 -0.46 -26.90
CA THR A 94 -7.93 -0.94 -26.89
C THR A 94 -7.74 -2.29 -27.58
N LEU A 95 -8.84 -2.98 -27.92
CA LEU A 95 -8.86 -4.28 -28.60
C LEU A 95 -9.06 -4.14 -30.11
N LEU A 96 -9.63 -3.03 -30.57
CA LEU A 96 -9.82 -2.73 -31.98
C LEU A 96 -8.65 -1.87 -32.50
N PRO A 97 -7.96 -2.26 -33.58
CA PRO A 97 -7.02 -1.36 -34.25
C PRO A 97 -7.78 -0.14 -34.81
N ALA A 98 -7.12 1.03 -34.83
CA ALA A 98 -7.69 2.31 -35.28
C ALA A 98 -8.16 2.36 -36.75
N ASN A 99 -8.08 1.26 -37.49
CA ASN A 99 -8.57 1.12 -38.87
C ASN A 99 -9.56 -0.04 -38.98
N TYR A 100 -10.81 0.22 -38.59
CA TYR A 100 -11.98 -0.54 -39.06
C TYR A 100 -13.12 0.40 -39.47
N SER A 101 -12.74 1.53 -40.05
CA SER A 101 -13.58 2.29 -40.99
C SER A 101 -12.74 2.55 -42.22
N ALA A 102 -13.21 2.04 -43.36
CA ALA A 102 -12.62 2.09 -44.70
C ALA A 102 -11.54 1.04 -45.02
N ILE A 103 -11.98 -0.06 -45.65
CA ILE A 103 -11.17 -0.81 -46.61
C ILE A 103 -11.26 -0.02 -47.93
N GLU A 104 -10.14 0.50 -48.43
CA GLU A 104 -9.75 0.37 -49.84
C GLU A 104 -8.34 0.94 -50.09
N SER A 105 -7.53 0.11 -50.77
CA SER A 105 -6.37 0.46 -51.61
C SER A 105 -4.96 0.65 -50.98
N THR A 106 -4.16 -0.42 -51.20
CA THR A 106 -2.79 -0.42 -51.74
C THR A 106 -1.59 -0.18 -50.80
N SER A 107 -0.97 -1.30 -50.42
CA SER A 107 0.46 -1.60 -50.25
C SER A 107 1.49 -0.45 -50.36
N GLN A 108 2.29 -0.29 -49.29
CA GLN A 108 3.77 -0.38 -49.29
C GLN A 108 4.33 -0.20 -47.86
N GLN A 109 5.16 -1.14 -47.40
CA GLN A 109 6.03 -0.97 -46.23
C GLN A 109 7.10 0.09 -46.54
N PRO A 110 7.56 0.82 -45.52
CA PRO A 110 8.99 0.73 -45.23
C PRO A 110 9.31 0.50 -43.75
N GLU A 111 10.38 -0.27 -43.56
CA GLU A 111 11.08 -0.54 -42.30
C GLU A 111 11.41 0.76 -41.53
N GLU A 112 10.94 0.87 -40.28
CA GLU A 112 11.40 1.89 -39.34
C GLU A 112 12.35 1.29 -38.31
N LYS A 113 13.56 1.84 -38.29
CA LYS A 113 14.65 1.56 -37.35
C LYS A 113 14.20 1.77 -35.91
N ILE A 114 14.48 0.78 -35.08
CA ILE A 114 14.36 0.80 -33.63
C ILE A 114 15.25 1.94 -33.08
N ASN A 115 14.63 3.02 -32.63
CA ASN A 115 15.29 4.05 -31.83
C ASN A 115 15.27 3.61 -30.35
N ASP A 116 16.46 3.49 -29.76
CA ASP A 116 16.69 3.31 -28.33
C ASP A 116 15.81 4.26 -27.49
N CYS A 117 14.95 3.70 -26.64
CA CYS A 117 14.14 4.47 -25.69
C CYS A 117 15.01 4.87 -24.48
N LYS A 118 15.94 5.79 -24.71
CA LYS A 118 16.72 6.42 -23.63
C LYS A 118 15.78 7.36 -22.86
N ILE A 119 15.61 7.18 -21.54
CA ILE A 119 14.87 8.15 -20.74
C ILE A 119 15.66 9.46 -20.83
N THR A 120 15.08 10.49 -21.45
CA THR A 120 15.71 11.81 -21.47
C THR A 120 15.59 12.42 -20.08
N LYS A 121 16.67 12.29 -19.29
CA LYS A 121 16.73 12.75 -17.91
C LYS A 121 16.47 14.25 -17.83
N LYS A 122 15.31 14.62 -17.28
CA LYS A 122 14.97 16.01 -17.00
C LYS A 122 15.90 16.57 -15.95
N SER A 123 16.44 17.76 -16.19
CA SER A 123 17.35 18.39 -15.22
C SER A 123 16.57 19.06 -14.07
N LEU A 124 17.24 19.25 -12.93
CA LEU A 124 16.66 20.00 -11.81
C LEU A 124 16.29 21.45 -12.20
N ASN A 125 17.02 22.04 -13.15
CA ASN A 125 16.75 23.39 -13.64
C ASN A 125 15.47 23.42 -14.50
N GLU A 126 15.30 22.43 -15.39
CA GLU A 126 14.05 22.27 -16.15
C GLU A 126 12.87 22.05 -15.24
N PHE A 127 13.04 21.22 -14.20
CA PHE A 127 11.99 20.99 -13.20
C PHE A 127 11.63 22.26 -12.44
N LYS A 128 12.61 23.12 -12.12
CA LYS A 128 12.36 24.41 -11.47
C LYS A 128 11.53 25.34 -12.36
N ILE A 129 11.82 25.39 -13.66
CA ILE A 129 11.03 26.16 -14.65
C ILE A 129 9.62 25.59 -14.73
N PHE A 130 9.48 24.26 -14.86
CA PHE A 130 8.19 23.58 -14.86
C PHE A 130 7.36 23.89 -13.62
N CYS A 131 7.97 23.89 -12.42
CA CYS A 131 7.28 24.28 -11.19
C CYS A 131 6.74 25.71 -11.25
N GLN A 132 7.50 26.64 -11.82
CA GLN A 132 7.09 28.04 -11.95
C GLN A 132 5.94 28.23 -12.94
N GLU A 133 5.97 27.51 -14.06
CA GLU A 133 5.01 27.67 -15.15
C GLU A 133 3.73 26.85 -14.96
N ASN A 134 3.81 25.64 -14.39
CA ASN A 134 2.72 24.65 -14.43
C ASN A 134 2.19 24.21 -13.06
N LEU A 135 2.95 24.43 -11.98
CA LEU A 135 2.55 24.03 -10.62
C LEU A 135 2.27 25.22 -9.70
N LEU A 136 2.78 26.42 -10.02
CA LEU A 136 2.76 27.54 -9.09
C LEU A 136 1.34 27.96 -8.69
N ASP A 137 0.41 27.98 -9.65
CA ASP A 137 -0.97 28.38 -9.38
C ASP A 137 -1.74 27.30 -8.60
N ASP A 138 -1.55 26.01 -8.91
CA ASP A 138 -2.10 24.93 -8.09
C ASP A 138 -1.52 24.95 -6.67
N LEU A 139 -0.23 25.22 -6.50
CA LEU A 139 0.41 25.33 -5.20
C LEU A 139 -0.12 26.51 -4.39
N LYS A 140 -0.48 27.63 -5.04
CA LYS A 140 -1.17 28.76 -4.37
C LYS A 140 -2.58 28.37 -3.94
N GLU A 141 -3.33 27.69 -4.81
CA GLU A 141 -4.67 27.17 -4.49
C GLU A 141 -4.61 26.21 -3.30
N LEU A 142 -3.70 25.23 -3.34
CA LEU A 142 -3.49 24.25 -2.27
C LEU A 142 -3.02 24.88 -0.96
N GLU A 143 -2.23 25.97 -1.01
CA GLU A 143 -1.90 26.73 0.20
C GLU A 143 -3.12 27.41 0.82
N SER A 144 -4.03 27.93 -0.01
CA SER A 144 -5.30 28.49 0.46
C SER A 144 -6.12 27.41 1.18
N VAL A 145 -6.24 26.23 0.56
CA VAL A 145 -6.91 25.05 1.15
C VAL A 145 -6.23 24.61 2.45
N ARG A 146 -4.89 24.58 2.51
CA ARG A 146 -4.12 24.25 3.72
C ARG A 146 -4.42 25.22 4.86
N LYS A 147 -4.42 26.53 4.59
CA LYS A 147 -4.75 27.56 5.60
C LYS A 147 -6.19 27.43 6.08
N GLN A 148 -7.13 27.21 5.17
CA GLN A 148 -8.53 26.96 5.51
C GLN A 148 -8.68 25.71 6.39
N THR A 149 -7.96 24.63 6.08
CA THR A 149 -7.93 23.40 6.86
C THR A 149 -7.39 23.64 8.28
N ILE A 150 -6.31 24.40 8.42
CA ILE A 150 -5.77 24.75 9.75
C ILE A 150 -6.77 25.58 10.54
N LEU A 151 -7.41 26.57 9.91
CA LEU A 151 -8.42 27.41 10.56
C LEU A 151 -9.64 26.60 11.00
N SER A 152 -10.15 25.71 10.14
CA SER A 152 -11.31 24.88 10.46
C SER A 152 -10.99 23.88 11.57
N VAL A 153 -9.83 23.23 11.53
CA VAL A 153 -9.35 22.33 12.60
C VAL A 153 -9.17 23.09 13.91
N SER A 154 -8.59 24.29 13.88
CA SER A 154 -8.39 25.11 15.08
C SER A 154 -9.73 25.53 15.69
N PHE A 155 -10.68 25.97 14.86
CA PHE A 155 -12.02 26.36 15.30
C PHE A 155 -12.78 25.21 15.95
N VAL A 156 -12.82 24.04 15.31
CA VAL A 156 -13.48 22.85 15.87
C VAL A 156 -12.78 22.36 17.14
N SER A 157 -11.44 22.46 17.20
CA SER A 157 -10.68 22.13 18.41
C SER A 157 -11.06 23.03 19.59
N ILE A 158 -11.25 24.34 19.36
CA ILE A 158 -11.70 25.28 20.39
C ILE A 158 -13.12 24.92 20.88
N ILE A 159 -14.04 24.62 19.97
CA ILE A 159 -15.41 24.21 20.33
C ILE A 159 -15.38 22.95 21.20
N ILE A 160 -14.63 21.94 20.78
CA ILE A 160 -14.53 20.67 21.50
C ILE A 160 -13.83 20.84 22.84
N PHE A 161 -12.84 21.74 22.93
CA PHE A 161 -12.21 22.11 24.20
C PHE A 161 -13.20 22.79 25.15
N ILE A 162 -14.06 23.69 24.67
CA ILE A 162 -15.12 24.31 25.48
C ILE A 162 -16.11 23.25 26.00
N ILE A 163 -16.55 22.33 25.12
CA ILE A 163 -17.42 21.22 25.51
C ILE A 163 -16.75 20.32 26.54
N PHE A 164 -15.45 20.03 26.36
CA PHE A 164 -14.66 19.24 27.30
C PHE A 164 -14.57 19.93 28.66
N CYS A 165 -14.27 21.22 28.72
CA CYS A 165 -14.23 22.00 29.96
C CYS A 165 -15.60 22.01 30.66
N LEU A 166 -16.70 22.10 29.90
CA LEU A 166 -18.06 22.01 30.44
C LEU A 166 -18.34 20.62 31.02
N LEU A 167 -17.94 19.55 30.33
CA LEU A 167 -18.05 18.18 30.83
C LEU A 167 -17.23 17.96 32.12
N VAL A 168 -16.00 18.49 32.19
CA VAL A 168 -15.17 18.43 33.40
C VAL A 168 -15.80 19.21 34.56
N LYS A 169 -16.37 20.39 34.29
CA LYS A 169 -17.06 21.19 35.32
C LYS A 169 -18.29 20.48 35.87
N LEU A 170 -19.02 19.75 35.03
CA LEU A 170 -20.18 18.96 35.44
C LEU A 170 -19.79 17.61 36.07
N PHE A 171 -18.53 17.18 35.93
CA PHE A 171 -18.07 15.91 36.49
C PHE A 171 -18.07 15.98 38.02
N PRO A 172 -18.75 15.05 38.73
CA PRO A 172 -19.01 15.17 40.16
C PRO A 172 -17.80 14.79 41.03
N ILE A 173 -16.66 15.47 40.85
CA ILE A 173 -15.38 15.15 41.53
C ILE A 173 -15.51 15.20 43.05
N GLU A 174 -16.15 16.24 43.59
CA GLU A 174 -16.35 16.40 45.04
C GLU A 174 -17.15 15.23 45.63
N TYR A 175 -18.19 14.78 44.92
CA TYR A 175 -18.97 13.62 45.32
C TYR A 175 -18.15 12.31 45.27
N LEU A 176 -17.29 12.14 44.25
CA LEU A 176 -16.41 10.98 44.18
C LEU A 176 -15.39 10.96 45.33
N ILE A 177 -14.85 12.12 45.72
CA ILE A 177 -13.97 12.27 46.89
C ILE A 177 -14.74 11.91 48.16
N PHE A 178 -15.96 12.42 48.32
CA PHE A 178 -16.83 12.08 49.45
C PHE A 178 -17.10 10.57 49.54
N CYS A 179 -17.41 9.91 48.42
CA CYS A 179 -17.61 8.46 48.39
C CYS A 179 -16.36 7.70 48.81
N PHE A 180 -15.19 8.12 48.34
CA PHE A 180 -13.91 7.49 48.67
C PHE A 180 -13.57 7.63 50.16
N VAL A 181 -13.67 8.84 50.72
CA VAL A 181 -13.35 9.11 52.14
C VAL A 181 -14.29 8.35 53.08
N ASN A 182 -15.58 8.31 52.76
CA ASN A 182 -16.59 7.69 53.61
C ASN A 182 -16.84 6.20 53.30
N GLN A 183 -16.03 5.59 52.43
CA GLN A 183 -16.15 4.18 52.02
C GLN A 183 -17.55 3.82 51.45
N VAL A 184 -18.22 4.79 50.82
CA VAL A 184 -19.51 4.61 50.14
C VAL A 184 -19.25 4.07 48.72
N PRO A 185 -20.05 3.12 48.21
CA PRO A 185 -19.87 2.61 46.85
C PRO A 185 -19.92 3.73 45.81
N LEU A 186 -18.98 3.69 44.86
CA LEU A 186 -18.87 4.70 43.81
C LEU A 186 -20.07 4.65 42.84
N PRO A 187 -20.54 5.80 42.34
CA PRO A 187 -21.61 5.88 41.34
C PRO A 187 -21.09 5.52 39.94
N TYR A 188 -20.70 4.25 39.73
CA TYR A 188 -20.07 3.80 38.48
C TYR A 188 -20.87 4.11 37.22
N PHE A 189 -22.21 4.19 37.31
CA PHE A 189 -23.06 4.58 36.20
C PHE A 189 -22.86 6.02 35.76
N VAL A 190 -22.77 6.94 36.72
CA VAL A 190 -22.50 8.36 36.45
C VAL A 190 -21.10 8.49 35.84
N ILE A 191 -20.10 7.83 36.44
CA ILE A 191 -18.72 7.80 35.91
C ILE A 191 -18.71 7.29 34.45
N PHE A 192 -19.39 6.18 34.20
CA PHE A 192 -19.48 5.57 32.87
C PHE A 192 -20.07 6.52 31.82
N LEU A 193 -21.15 7.24 32.16
CA LEU A 193 -21.78 8.22 31.25
C LEU A 193 -20.84 9.38 30.91
N PHE A 194 -20.13 9.93 31.89
CA PHE A 194 -19.15 10.99 31.64
C PHE A 194 -18.00 10.49 30.76
N LEU A 195 -17.45 9.30 31.04
CA LEU A 195 -16.41 8.70 30.21
C LEU A 195 -16.87 8.48 28.77
N LEU A 196 -18.12 8.07 28.56
CA LEU A 196 -18.71 7.93 27.23
C LEU A 196 -18.87 9.29 26.53
N GLY A 197 -19.25 10.33 27.27
CA GLY A 197 -19.28 11.71 26.78
C GLY A 197 -17.92 12.21 26.32
N PHE A 198 -16.88 12.03 27.15
CA PHE A 198 -15.49 12.37 26.79
C PHE A 198 -15.02 11.62 25.55
N LEU A 199 -15.33 10.32 25.46
CA LEU A 199 -15.00 9.51 24.30
C LEU A 199 -15.74 10.01 23.05
N GLY A 200 -17.01 10.39 23.16
CA GLY A 200 -17.80 10.96 22.07
C GLY A 200 -17.23 12.27 21.52
N CYS A 201 -16.80 13.19 22.41
CA CYS A 201 -16.13 14.43 22.00
C CYS A 201 -14.82 14.14 21.25
N LEU A 202 -14.01 13.23 21.78
CA LEU A 202 -12.75 12.83 21.17
C LEU A 202 -12.97 12.16 19.79
N TRP A 203 -13.99 11.31 19.65
CA TRP A 203 -14.37 10.69 18.39
C TRP A 203 -14.84 11.70 17.34
N GLY A 204 -15.74 12.62 17.73
CA GLY A 204 -16.23 13.67 16.83
C GLY A 204 -15.09 14.56 16.33
N TRP A 205 -14.13 14.88 17.20
CA TRP A 205 -12.95 15.63 16.82
C TRP A 205 -12.06 14.89 15.81
N ILE A 206 -11.78 13.60 16.06
CA ILE A 206 -10.90 12.79 15.20
C ILE A 206 -11.53 12.59 13.82
N ALA A 207 -12.84 12.35 13.75
CA ALA A 207 -13.55 12.23 12.49
C ALA A 207 -13.43 13.52 11.66
N PHE A 208 -13.63 14.68 12.30
CA PHE A 208 -13.46 15.97 11.65
C PHE A 208 -12.00 16.21 11.20
N TYR A 209 -11.03 15.99 12.09
CA TYR A 209 -9.61 16.17 11.81
C TYR A 209 -9.16 15.30 10.62
N THR A 210 -9.52 14.02 10.65
CA THR A 210 -9.15 13.06 9.59
C THR A 210 -9.74 13.49 8.25
N SER A 211 -11.03 13.80 8.21
CA SER A 211 -11.71 14.24 6.99
C SER A 211 -11.12 15.54 6.41
N ALA A 212 -10.82 16.52 7.28
CA ALA A 212 -10.25 17.80 6.84
C ALA A 212 -8.85 17.63 6.24
N ILE A 213 -8.00 16.81 6.85
CA ILE A 213 -6.64 16.55 6.35
C ILE A 213 -6.62 15.65 5.14
N GLU A 214 -7.48 14.64 5.09
CA GLU A 214 -7.62 13.77 3.92
C GLU A 214 -8.01 14.58 2.68
N THR A 215 -8.96 15.51 2.81
CA THR A 215 -9.35 16.42 1.71
C THR A 215 -8.15 17.23 1.19
N TYR A 216 -7.30 17.75 2.08
CA TYR A 216 -6.08 18.47 1.70
C TYR A 216 -5.03 17.54 1.05
N THR A 217 -4.82 16.38 1.64
CA THR A 217 -3.81 15.40 1.23
C THR A 217 -4.12 14.85 -0.16
N GLU A 218 -5.37 14.44 -0.39
CA GLU A 218 -5.80 13.88 -1.68
C GLU A 218 -5.83 14.93 -2.80
N GLY A 219 -6.26 16.15 -2.48
CA GLY A 219 -6.18 17.27 -3.41
C GLY A 219 -4.72 17.59 -3.80
N PHE A 220 -3.79 17.46 -2.86
CA PHE A 220 -2.36 17.65 -3.12
C PHE A 220 -1.79 16.53 -3.98
N LYS A 221 -2.00 15.26 -3.59
CA LYS A 221 -1.45 14.09 -4.30
C LYS A 221 -1.93 14.00 -5.75
N SER A 222 -3.24 14.13 -5.97
CA SER A 222 -3.84 14.07 -7.31
C SER A 222 -3.38 15.22 -8.22
N LYS A 223 -3.28 16.46 -7.70
CA LYS A 223 -2.89 17.62 -8.52
C LYS A 223 -1.38 17.74 -8.75
N ILE A 224 -0.55 17.43 -7.74
CA ILE A 224 0.88 17.74 -7.77
C ILE A 224 1.71 16.53 -8.17
N ILE A 225 1.55 15.38 -7.50
CA ILE A 225 2.41 14.21 -7.74
C ILE A 225 2.19 13.67 -9.14
N GLN A 226 0.93 13.60 -9.60
CA GLN A 226 0.62 13.18 -10.96
C GLN A 226 1.27 14.11 -12.00
N LYS A 227 1.23 15.43 -11.82
CA LYS A 227 1.90 16.38 -12.72
C LYS A 227 3.42 16.25 -12.72
N ILE A 228 4.03 15.99 -11.55
CA ILE A 228 5.47 15.73 -11.44
C ILE A 228 5.80 14.42 -12.17
N PHE A 229 4.99 13.37 -11.99
CA PHE A 229 5.15 12.10 -12.70
C PHE A 229 5.04 12.30 -14.21
N ASP A 230 4.02 13.01 -14.70
CA ASP A 230 3.80 13.27 -16.12
C ASP A 230 4.95 14.09 -16.75
N PHE A 231 5.51 15.04 -15.99
CA PHE A 231 6.69 15.79 -16.41
C PHE A 231 7.93 14.89 -16.59
N ILE A 232 8.12 13.91 -15.71
CA ILE A 232 9.27 13.00 -15.76
C ILE A 232 9.03 11.90 -16.82
N ASN A 233 7.81 11.38 -16.93
CA ASN A 233 7.41 10.28 -17.82
C ASN A 233 7.22 10.72 -19.28
N THR A 234 8.28 11.24 -19.89
CA THR A 234 8.25 11.80 -21.25
C THR A 234 7.84 10.76 -22.31
N ASN A 235 8.15 9.48 -22.09
CA ASN A 235 7.95 8.41 -23.07
C ASN A 235 6.57 7.72 -22.97
N LYS A 236 5.72 8.11 -21.99
CA LYS A 236 4.37 7.57 -21.75
C LYS A 236 4.29 6.03 -21.65
N SER A 237 5.40 5.37 -21.34
CA SER A 237 5.48 3.90 -21.24
C SER A 237 5.10 3.38 -19.85
N LEU A 238 4.97 4.29 -18.89
CA LEU A 238 4.64 4.03 -17.49
C LEU A 238 3.28 4.62 -17.15
N ASN A 239 2.57 3.92 -16.27
CA ASN A 239 1.33 4.35 -15.66
C ASN A 239 1.57 4.68 -14.19
N TYR A 240 0.74 5.57 -13.68
CA TYR A 240 0.75 6.00 -12.28
C TYR A 240 -0.64 5.83 -11.68
N SER A 241 -0.69 5.33 -10.44
CA SER A 241 -1.90 5.25 -9.64
C SER A 241 -1.59 5.65 -8.20
N SER A 242 -2.29 6.67 -7.69
CA SER A 242 -2.08 7.14 -6.32
C SER A 242 -2.59 6.13 -5.27
N TYR A 243 -3.54 5.26 -5.65
CA TYR A 243 -4.10 4.22 -4.78
C TYR A 243 -3.86 2.81 -5.33
N ALA A 244 -3.85 1.85 -4.42
CA ALA A 244 -3.78 0.42 -4.71
C ALA A 244 -5.10 -0.26 -4.33
N SER A 245 -5.60 -1.16 -5.17
CA SER A 245 -6.72 -2.03 -4.81
C SER A 245 -6.29 -3.10 -3.79
N GLU A 246 -7.25 -3.79 -3.16
CA GLU A 246 -6.95 -4.92 -2.26
C GLU A 246 -6.15 -6.03 -2.98
N ALA A 247 -6.48 -6.31 -4.24
CA ALA A 247 -5.74 -7.26 -5.08
C ALA A 247 -4.31 -6.80 -5.41
N ASP A 248 -4.08 -5.48 -5.52
CA ASP A 248 -2.74 -4.92 -5.70
C ASP A 248 -1.92 -5.06 -4.42
N ASN A 249 -2.53 -4.79 -3.26
CA ASN A 249 -1.91 -4.99 -1.95
C ASN A 249 -1.52 -6.46 -1.75
N GLU A 250 -2.41 -7.42 -2.01
CA GLU A 250 -2.08 -8.85 -1.88
C GLU A 250 -0.92 -9.26 -2.79
N TYR A 251 -0.90 -8.76 -4.02
CA TYR A 251 0.17 -9.03 -4.96
C TYR A 251 1.52 -8.47 -4.49
N THR A 252 1.55 -7.20 -4.06
CA THR A 252 2.78 -6.58 -3.56
C THR A 252 3.24 -7.22 -2.25
N LEU A 253 2.32 -7.64 -1.37
CA LEU A 253 2.66 -8.42 -0.19
C LEU A 253 3.27 -9.78 -0.57
N SER A 254 2.72 -10.46 -1.57
CA SER A 254 3.27 -11.73 -2.06
C SER A 254 4.68 -11.55 -2.63
N ALA A 255 4.92 -10.47 -3.38
CA ALA A 255 6.22 -10.09 -3.90
C ALA A 255 7.21 -9.73 -2.78
N PHE A 256 6.74 -8.97 -1.78
CA PHE A 256 7.53 -8.61 -0.61
C PHE A 256 7.98 -9.84 0.19
N ILE A 257 7.08 -10.79 0.42
CA ILE A 257 7.40 -12.07 1.07
C ILE A 257 8.34 -12.91 0.19
N HIS A 258 8.07 -12.96 -1.12
CA HIS A 258 8.89 -13.67 -2.09
C HIS A 258 10.32 -13.12 -2.18
N SER A 259 10.49 -11.81 -1.99
CA SER A 259 11.80 -11.15 -1.96
C SER A 259 12.70 -11.72 -0.88
N GLN A 260 12.17 -12.31 0.19
CA GLN A 260 12.97 -12.88 1.27
C GLN A 260 13.93 -11.89 1.95
N ILE A 261 13.80 -10.58 1.69
CA ILE A 261 14.64 -9.53 2.30
C ILE A 261 14.41 -9.48 3.82
N PHE A 262 13.13 -9.51 4.21
CA PHE A 262 12.69 -9.30 5.60
C PHE A 262 12.16 -10.60 6.19
N GLN A 263 13.08 -11.51 6.57
CA GLN A 263 12.72 -12.77 7.22
C GLN A 263 12.56 -12.56 8.72
N ALA A 264 11.45 -11.98 9.17
CA ALA A 264 11.14 -11.91 10.60
C ALA A 264 10.56 -13.25 11.11
N LEU A 265 10.63 -13.47 12.43
CA LEU A 265 10.00 -14.62 13.11
C LEU A 265 8.50 -14.75 12.77
N LEU A 266 7.83 -13.61 12.58
CA LEU A 266 6.47 -13.52 12.09
C LEU A 266 6.49 -12.91 10.69
N LYS A 267 5.88 -13.61 9.74
CA LYS A 267 5.72 -13.10 8.37
C LYS A 267 4.75 -11.91 8.37
N PRO A 268 5.03 -10.86 7.58
CA PRO A 268 4.09 -9.77 7.39
C PRO A 268 2.80 -10.34 6.79
N ASN A 269 1.66 -9.89 7.29
CA ASN A 269 0.33 -10.30 6.84
C ASN A 269 -0.51 -9.09 6.40
N ARG A 270 0.04 -7.88 6.48
CA ARG A 270 -0.61 -6.65 6.05
C ARG A 270 0.38 -5.76 5.30
N ILE A 271 -0.10 -5.12 4.24
CA ILE A 271 0.61 -4.09 3.51
C ILE A 271 -0.34 -2.91 3.24
N GLN A 272 0.21 -1.70 3.26
CA GLN A 272 -0.41 -0.50 2.74
C GLN A 272 0.47 -0.01 1.60
N GLN A 273 -0.13 0.25 0.44
CA GLN A 273 0.56 0.63 -0.77
C GLN A 273 -0.01 1.94 -1.31
N GLN A 274 0.86 2.87 -1.70
CA GLN A 274 0.53 4.17 -2.28
C GLN A 274 1.51 4.50 -3.41
N GLU A 275 1.15 5.47 -4.26
CA GLU A 275 2.01 6.02 -5.32
C GLU A 275 2.67 4.95 -6.20
N CYS A 276 1.82 4.19 -6.88
CA CYS A 276 2.20 3.03 -7.67
C CYS A 276 2.61 3.48 -9.07
N ILE A 277 3.81 3.10 -9.49
CA ILE A 277 4.29 3.31 -10.87
C ILE A 277 4.55 1.95 -11.48
N PHE A 278 3.94 1.69 -12.64
CA PHE A 278 4.05 0.38 -13.30
C PHE A 278 3.98 0.52 -14.82
N GLY A 279 4.66 -0.37 -15.52
CA GLY A 279 4.68 -0.37 -16.98
C GLY A 279 5.94 -1.01 -17.51
N GLN A 280 6.42 -0.50 -18.64
CA GLN A 280 7.65 -0.98 -19.27
C GLN A 280 8.64 0.16 -19.43
N VAL A 281 9.90 -0.14 -19.13
CA VAL A 281 11.03 0.71 -19.52
C VAL A 281 11.85 -0.12 -20.49
N ASN A 282 11.91 0.33 -21.75
CA ASN A 282 12.34 -0.50 -22.88
C ASN A 282 11.45 -1.76 -22.98
N GLU A 283 11.96 -2.92 -22.58
CA GLU A 283 11.26 -4.21 -22.63
C GLU A 283 11.11 -4.85 -21.24
N THR A 284 11.68 -4.24 -20.20
CA THR A 284 11.65 -4.79 -18.84
C THR A 284 10.38 -4.32 -18.14
N PRO A 285 9.48 -5.23 -17.73
CA PRO A 285 8.34 -4.87 -16.90
C PRO A 285 8.86 -4.42 -15.54
N ILE A 286 8.41 -3.24 -15.11
CA ILE A 286 8.76 -2.70 -13.79
C ILE A 286 7.51 -2.39 -12.99
N PHE A 287 7.64 -2.58 -11.70
CA PHE A 287 6.65 -2.14 -10.74
C PHE A 287 7.34 -1.51 -9.54
N PHE A 288 6.74 -0.42 -9.11
CA PHE A 288 7.24 0.44 -8.08
C PHE A 288 6.08 0.92 -7.20
N SER A 289 6.29 0.98 -5.88
CA SER A 289 5.33 1.60 -4.98
C SER A 289 5.97 2.04 -3.67
N GLU A 290 5.38 3.04 -3.02
CA GLU A 290 5.59 3.29 -1.60
C GLU A 290 4.78 2.25 -0.81
N ILE A 291 5.44 1.55 0.10
CA ILE A 291 4.81 0.51 0.92
C ILE A 291 5.11 0.69 2.41
N SER A 292 4.12 0.33 3.22
CA SER A 292 4.27 0.07 4.65
C SER A 292 3.80 -1.35 4.92
N THR A 293 4.70 -2.20 5.41
CA THR A 293 4.41 -3.61 5.74
C THR A 293 4.40 -3.80 7.24
N GLU A 294 3.42 -4.54 7.72
CA GLU A 294 3.13 -4.70 9.14
C GLU A 294 2.84 -6.17 9.46
N VAL A 295 3.21 -6.56 10.68
CA VAL A 295 2.70 -7.78 11.32
C VAL A 295 1.52 -7.37 12.19
N GLU A 296 0.33 -7.83 11.81
CA GLU A 296 -0.92 -7.64 12.53
C GLU A 296 -1.26 -8.89 13.35
N LEU A 297 -1.33 -8.73 14.67
CA LEU A 297 -1.75 -9.77 15.61
C LEU A 297 -3.18 -9.51 16.05
N GLN A 298 -4.09 -10.44 15.77
CA GLN A 298 -5.50 -10.30 16.16
C GLN A 298 -5.74 -10.78 17.59
N HIS A 299 -6.38 -9.94 18.39
CA HIS A 299 -6.76 -10.20 19.77
C HIS A 299 -8.25 -10.52 19.88
N ARG A 300 -8.63 -11.76 19.53
CA ARG A 300 -10.04 -12.20 19.53
C ARG A 300 -10.73 -12.08 20.91
N TRP A 301 -9.97 -12.11 22.01
CA TRP A 301 -10.50 -12.07 23.37
C TRP A 301 -11.10 -10.71 23.79
N ILE A 302 -10.69 -9.60 23.16
CA ILE A 302 -11.24 -8.26 23.43
C ILE A 302 -12.76 -8.22 23.24
N LYS A 303 -13.28 -9.04 22.31
CA LYS A 303 -14.70 -9.17 22.01
C LYS A 303 -15.54 -9.45 23.27
N TYR A 304 -15.01 -10.27 24.17
CA TYR A 304 -15.64 -10.64 25.45
C TYR A 304 -15.40 -9.65 26.60
N LEU A 305 -14.91 -8.44 26.33
CA LEU A 305 -14.71 -7.40 27.34
C LEU A 305 -15.51 -6.13 27.04
N THR A 306 -16.14 -6.04 25.87
CA THR A 306 -16.85 -4.84 25.42
C THR A 306 -18.34 -4.91 25.75
N PHE A 307 -18.87 -3.86 26.37
CA PHE A 307 -20.27 -3.84 26.79
C PHE A 307 -21.24 -4.00 25.61
N SER A 308 -20.90 -3.47 24.43
CA SER A 308 -21.74 -3.55 23.23
C SER A 308 -21.94 -5.00 22.77
N GLN A 309 -20.90 -5.83 22.87
CA GLN A 309 -20.96 -7.24 22.53
C GLN A 309 -21.63 -8.07 23.61
N HIS A 310 -21.40 -7.76 24.89
CA HIS A 310 -22.14 -8.39 25.99
C HIS A 310 -23.64 -8.14 25.89
N LEU A 311 -24.05 -6.91 25.58
CA LEU A 311 -25.45 -6.57 25.39
C LEU A 311 -26.06 -7.33 24.20
N LYS A 312 -25.31 -7.45 23.09
CA LYS A 312 -25.71 -8.23 21.91
C LYS A 312 -25.89 -9.72 22.24
N MET A 313 -24.93 -10.31 22.97
CA MET A 313 -24.95 -11.71 23.38
C MET A 313 -26.11 -12.02 24.34
N LEU A 314 -26.30 -11.18 25.37
CA LEU A 314 -27.39 -11.33 26.34
C LEU A 314 -28.76 -11.19 25.67
N ARG A 315 -28.89 -10.28 24.69
CA ARG A 315 -30.13 -10.12 23.91
C ARG A 315 -30.42 -11.33 23.02
N SER A 316 -29.39 -11.96 22.43
CA SER A 316 -29.57 -13.19 21.64
C SER A 316 -29.94 -14.42 22.47
N MET A 317 -29.64 -14.43 23.78
CA MET A 317 -29.91 -15.55 24.68
C MET A 317 -31.30 -15.50 25.34
N MET A 318 -32.20 -14.59 24.93
CA MET A 318 -33.54 -14.39 25.55
C MET A 318 -33.48 -14.20 27.08
N VAL A 319 -32.41 -13.59 27.59
CA VAL A 319 -32.27 -13.34 29.03
C VAL A 319 -33.28 -12.28 29.48
N PRO A 320 -34.00 -12.48 30.60
CA PRO A 320 -34.95 -11.49 31.10
C PRO A 320 -34.29 -10.10 31.34
N PRO A 321 -34.97 -8.98 31.03
CA PRO A 321 -34.38 -7.64 31.12
C PRO A 321 -33.80 -7.28 32.50
N PHE A 322 -34.37 -7.81 33.59
CA PHE A 322 -33.88 -7.55 34.94
C PHE A 322 -32.52 -8.19 35.20
N VAL A 323 -32.28 -9.40 34.69
CA VAL A 323 -30.98 -10.09 34.79
C VAL A 323 -29.93 -9.34 33.99
N VAL A 324 -30.28 -8.85 32.79
CA VAL A 324 -29.39 -8.02 31.97
C VAL A 324 -28.95 -6.75 32.73
N ARG A 325 -29.89 -6.07 33.41
CA ARG A 325 -29.57 -4.89 34.23
C ARG A 325 -28.66 -5.22 35.41
N MET A 326 -28.89 -6.35 36.07
CA MET A 326 -28.07 -6.81 37.20
C MET A 326 -26.64 -7.11 36.77
N VAL A 327 -26.47 -7.90 35.69
CA VAL A 327 -25.15 -8.23 35.11
C VAL A 327 -24.44 -6.96 34.62
N PHE A 328 -25.16 -6.05 33.98
CA PHE A 328 -24.61 -4.77 33.52
C PHE A 328 -24.10 -3.92 34.68
N GLY A 329 -24.90 -3.79 35.75
CA GLY A 329 -24.49 -3.05 36.96
C GLY A 329 -23.24 -3.64 37.61
N PHE A 330 -23.15 -4.98 37.67
CA PHE A 330 -21.98 -5.68 38.21
C PHE A 330 -20.70 -5.46 37.37
N LEU A 331 -20.81 -5.46 36.04
CA LEU A 331 -19.66 -5.26 35.13
C LEU A 331 -19.30 -3.78 34.88
N LEU A 332 -20.11 -2.86 35.38
CA LEU A 332 -19.96 -1.41 35.16
C LEU A 332 -18.59 -0.85 35.59
N PRO A 333 -17.99 -1.25 36.74
CA PRO A 333 -16.64 -0.84 37.10
C PRO A 333 -15.61 -1.26 36.07
N LEU A 334 -15.70 -2.49 35.55
CA LEU A 334 -14.80 -3.01 34.53
C LEU A 334 -14.90 -2.19 33.23
N TYR A 335 -16.12 -1.88 32.77
CA TYR A 335 -16.31 -1.06 31.57
C TYR A 335 -15.76 0.36 31.74
N SER A 336 -15.95 0.97 32.91
CA SER A 336 -15.39 2.28 33.22
C SER A 336 -13.86 2.26 33.18
N ILE A 337 -13.22 1.24 33.75
CA ILE A 337 -11.76 1.06 33.67
C ILE A 337 -11.30 0.92 32.21
N LEU A 338 -11.99 0.12 31.41
CA LEU A 338 -11.66 -0.05 29.98
C LEU A 338 -11.79 1.26 29.19
N LEU A 339 -12.81 2.09 29.48
CA LEU A 339 -12.96 3.41 28.87
C LEU A 339 -11.80 4.36 29.25
N VAL A 340 -11.37 4.36 30.51
CA VAL A 340 -10.20 5.14 30.94
C VAL A 340 -8.95 4.71 30.19
N ILE A 341 -8.70 3.39 30.05
CA ILE A 341 -7.56 2.86 29.29
C ILE A 341 -7.60 3.34 27.84
N LYS A 342 -8.78 3.34 27.20
CA LYS A 342 -8.95 3.85 25.82
C LYS A 342 -8.58 5.33 25.71
N LEU A 343 -9.03 6.17 26.65
CA LEU A 343 -8.69 7.60 26.67
C LEU A 343 -7.20 7.83 26.90
N VAL A 344 -6.58 7.10 27.82
CA VAL A 344 -5.13 7.23 28.13
C VAL A 344 -4.27 6.78 26.95
N LYS A 345 -4.68 5.73 26.21
CA LYS A 345 -3.97 5.28 25.00
C LYS A 345 -4.19 6.19 23.79
N SER A 346 -5.38 6.75 23.62
CA SER A 346 -5.72 7.54 22.44
C SER A 346 -5.00 8.89 22.40
N ILE A 347 -4.94 9.58 23.54
CA ILE A 347 -4.41 10.95 23.62
C ILE A 347 -2.96 11.05 23.12
N PRO A 348 -1.98 10.22 23.56
CA PRO A 348 -0.60 10.31 23.09
C PRO A 348 -0.47 10.08 21.58
N TYR A 349 -1.17 9.07 21.04
CA TYR A 349 -1.12 8.76 19.62
C TYR A 349 -1.61 9.94 18.77
N ILE A 350 -2.75 10.52 19.16
CA ILE A 350 -3.37 11.64 18.44
C ILE A 350 -2.47 12.88 18.53
N ILE A 351 -1.99 13.23 19.73
CA ILE A 351 -1.14 14.41 19.93
C ILE A 351 0.13 14.32 19.08
N VAL A 352 0.80 13.16 19.04
CA VAL A 352 2.02 12.99 18.25
C VAL A 352 1.77 13.20 16.76
N ARG A 353 0.70 12.61 16.19
CA ARG A 353 0.34 12.78 14.77
C ARG A 353 -0.02 14.23 14.45
N ILE A 354 -0.76 14.87 15.34
CA ILE A 354 -1.14 16.28 15.19
C ILE A 354 0.08 17.17 15.25
N LEU A 355 0.99 17.00 16.21
CA LEU A 355 2.19 17.84 16.28
C LEU A 355 3.07 17.71 15.03
N ARG A 356 3.03 16.56 14.35
CA ARG A 356 3.73 16.33 13.07
C ARG A 356 2.97 16.85 11.84
N GLY A 357 1.68 17.17 11.99
CA GLY A 357 0.80 17.56 10.89
C GLY A 357 0.54 16.43 9.90
N GLU A 358 0.51 15.20 10.39
CA GLU A 358 0.29 13.98 9.62
C GLU A 358 -1.19 13.57 9.64
N GLN A 359 -1.63 12.88 8.59
CA GLN A 359 -2.97 12.29 8.57
C GLN A 359 -3.09 11.20 9.62
N ILE A 360 -4.24 11.16 10.31
CA ILE A 360 -4.59 10.07 11.21
C ILE A 360 -5.32 9.01 10.40
N SER A 361 -4.75 7.81 10.27
CA SER A 361 -5.49 6.67 9.73
C SER A 361 -6.60 6.26 10.71
N TYR A 362 -7.84 6.62 10.38
CA TYR A 362 -9.01 6.32 11.21
C TYR A 362 -9.14 4.83 11.49
N ARG A 363 -8.91 3.98 10.48
CA ARG A 363 -9.00 2.53 10.62
C ARG A 363 -7.97 1.98 11.60
N HIS A 364 -6.72 2.42 11.51
CA HIS A 364 -5.68 2.03 12.46
C HIS A 364 -5.99 2.52 13.87
N PHE A 365 -6.44 3.76 14.00
CA PHE A 365 -6.84 4.31 15.29
C PHE A 365 -8.00 3.52 15.93
N ASP A 366 -9.04 3.17 15.17
CA ASP A 366 -10.17 2.42 15.70
C ASP A 366 -9.77 0.98 16.09
N GLU A 367 -9.13 0.25 15.17
CA GLU A 367 -8.85 -1.18 15.37
C GLU A 367 -7.80 -1.42 16.47
N GLU A 368 -6.73 -0.62 16.53
CA GLU A 368 -5.59 -0.85 17.43
C GLU A 368 -5.69 -0.06 18.75
N ILE A 369 -6.09 1.21 18.69
CA ILE A 369 -6.07 2.08 19.88
C ILE A 369 -7.40 2.03 20.62
N MET A 370 -8.52 2.11 19.90
CA MET A 370 -9.85 2.17 20.51
C MET A 370 -10.43 0.80 20.84
N ARG A 371 -10.33 -0.13 19.90
CA ARG A 371 -10.85 -1.48 20.06
C ARG A 371 -9.80 -2.40 20.67
N ASN A 372 -8.51 -2.15 20.42
CA ASN A 372 -7.41 -3.04 20.81
C ASN A 372 -7.66 -4.46 20.26
N GLU A 373 -8.36 -4.55 19.12
CA GLU A 373 -8.69 -5.79 18.41
C GLU A 373 -7.47 -6.36 17.70
N VAL A 374 -6.51 -5.48 17.37
CA VAL A 374 -5.26 -5.83 16.71
C VAL A 374 -4.10 -5.11 17.37
N SER A 375 -2.92 -5.70 17.30
CA SER A 375 -1.65 -5.02 17.56
C SER A 375 -0.79 -5.10 16.31
N ARG A 376 -0.20 -3.99 15.91
CA ARG A 376 0.60 -3.89 14.69
C ARG A 376 2.04 -3.56 15.02
N ARG A 377 2.94 -4.18 14.27
CA ARG A 377 4.35 -3.83 14.28
C ARG A 377 4.83 -3.63 12.85
N THR A 378 5.34 -2.44 12.55
CA THR A 378 5.96 -2.14 11.24
C THR A 378 7.20 -3.00 11.04
N VAL A 379 7.26 -3.69 9.91
CA VAL A 379 8.40 -4.50 9.46
C VAL A 379 9.29 -3.69 8.54
N PHE A 380 8.68 -2.97 7.59
CA PHE A 380 9.38 -2.13 6.64
C PHE A 380 8.46 -0.99 6.20
N LYS A 381 9.05 0.20 6.03
CA LYS A 381 8.39 1.37 5.48
C LYS A 381 9.34 2.05 4.49
N GLY A 382 8.84 2.38 3.30
CA GLY A 382 9.60 3.06 2.27
C GLY A 382 9.26 2.56 0.87
N LEU A 383 10.26 2.58 -0.01
CA LEU A 383 10.04 2.29 -1.42
C LEU A 383 10.34 0.83 -1.74
N PHE A 384 9.47 0.21 -2.53
CA PHE A 384 9.63 -1.16 -2.99
C PHE A 384 9.53 -1.25 -4.50
N PHE A 385 10.58 -1.83 -5.09
CA PHE A 385 10.75 -2.03 -6.52
C PHE A 385 10.85 -3.52 -6.82
N GLN A 386 10.21 -3.94 -7.90
CA GLN A 386 10.36 -5.27 -8.47
C GLN A 386 10.50 -5.20 -9.99
N ALA A 387 11.35 -6.06 -10.54
CA ALA A 387 11.51 -6.23 -11.97
C ALA A 387 12.02 -7.63 -12.30
N ASP A 388 11.89 -8.01 -13.56
CA ASP A 388 12.52 -9.21 -14.10
C ASP A 388 14.05 -9.03 -14.12
N PHE A 389 14.77 -10.09 -13.76
CA PHE A 389 16.21 -10.16 -13.82
C PHE A 389 16.63 -11.12 -14.93
N ASN A 390 17.34 -10.61 -15.93
CA ASN A 390 17.64 -11.31 -17.18
C ASN A 390 18.66 -12.47 -17.05
N LYS A 391 18.97 -12.93 -15.84
CA LYS A 391 19.81 -14.12 -15.61
C LYS A 391 18.96 -15.25 -15.05
N LYS A 392 19.23 -16.48 -15.48
CA LYS A 392 18.67 -17.68 -14.86
C LYS A 392 19.32 -17.85 -13.48
N ILE A 393 18.50 -17.80 -12.42
CA ILE A 393 18.95 -17.97 -11.03
C ILE A 393 18.20 -19.18 -10.45
N SER A 394 18.97 -20.13 -9.93
CA SER A 394 18.47 -21.34 -9.29
C SER A 394 18.33 -21.19 -7.76
N GLY A 395 19.25 -20.48 -7.11
CA GLY A 395 19.23 -20.16 -5.69
C GLY A 395 18.74 -18.74 -5.37
N LYS A 396 18.95 -18.30 -4.12
CA LYS A 396 18.72 -16.91 -3.70
C LYS A 396 20.02 -16.21 -3.39
N THR A 397 20.07 -14.91 -3.70
CA THR A 397 21.14 -14.01 -3.26
C THR A 397 20.50 -12.75 -2.68
N ILE A 398 20.78 -12.45 -1.42
CA ILE A 398 20.21 -11.34 -0.66
C ILE A 398 21.36 -10.40 -0.26
N VAL A 399 21.21 -9.13 -0.58
CA VAL A 399 22.14 -8.05 -0.24
C VAL A 399 21.45 -7.16 0.81
N LEU A 400 22.02 -7.12 2.01
CA LEU A 400 21.53 -6.31 3.12
C LEU A 400 22.48 -5.15 3.39
N PRO A 401 22.00 -4.02 3.95
CA PRO A 401 22.89 -2.94 4.37
C PRO A 401 23.81 -3.41 5.50
N ASN A 402 25.08 -3.04 5.41
CA ASN A 402 26.07 -3.28 6.45
C ASN A 402 25.85 -2.27 7.59
N LEU A 403 25.10 -2.67 8.62
CA LEU A 403 24.83 -1.86 9.80
C LEU A 403 25.77 -2.29 10.93
N LEU A 404 26.62 -1.37 11.39
CA LEU A 404 27.59 -1.59 12.46
C LEU A 404 26.95 -2.06 13.78
N ASN A 405 25.67 -1.74 14.01
CA ASN A 405 24.87 -2.21 15.13
C ASN A 405 23.75 -3.12 14.61
N THR A 406 23.80 -4.40 15.01
CA THR A 406 22.78 -5.45 14.87
C THR A 406 21.68 -5.15 13.85
N ASN A 407 21.94 -5.45 12.57
CA ASN A 407 20.89 -5.49 11.56
C ASN A 407 19.91 -6.61 11.96
N ILE A 408 18.75 -6.24 12.53
CA ILE A 408 17.75 -7.19 13.04
C ILE A 408 17.26 -8.11 11.91
N HIS A 409 17.32 -7.62 10.66
CA HIS A 409 16.99 -8.40 9.46
C HIS A 409 18.09 -9.38 9.04
N ALA A 410 19.34 -9.15 9.44
CA ALA A 410 20.45 -10.11 9.28
C ALA A 410 20.45 -11.19 10.37
N LEU A 411 19.79 -10.94 11.52
CA LEU A 411 19.78 -11.86 12.67
C LEU A 411 19.13 -13.21 12.36
N ASN A 412 18.21 -13.24 11.40
CA ASN A 412 17.51 -14.45 10.97
C ASN A 412 18.12 -15.09 9.70
N GLN A 413 19.20 -14.52 9.16
CA GLN A 413 19.95 -15.16 8.09
C GLN A 413 20.97 -16.13 8.69
N ASN A 414 21.04 -17.36 8.17
CA ASN A 414 22.04 -18.32 8.60
C ASN A 414 23.44 -17.78 8.32
N LYS A 415 24.29 -17.72 9.35
CA LYS A 415 25.68 -17.25 9.22
C LYS A 415 26.49 -18.06 8.20
N GLU A 416 26.10 -19.31 7.95
CA GLU A 416 26.72 -20.21 6.96
C GLU A 416 26.48 -19.77 5.51
N ASN A 417 25.42 -19.00 5.25
CA ASN A 417 25.08 -18.49 3.93
C ASN A 417 25.82 -17.18 3.60
N LEU A 418 26.70 -16.69 4.49
CA LEU A 418 27.44 -15.45 4.30
C LEU A 418 28.43 -15.59 3.13
N VAL A 419 28.27 -14.77 2.11
CA VAL A 419 29.17 -14.74 0.94
C VAL A 419 30.15 -13.59 1.10
N LYS A 420 31.45 -13.91 1.25
CA LYS A 420 32.51 -12.92 1.26
C LYS A 420 32.90 -12.54 -0.17
N LEU A 421 32.85 -11.24 -0.45
CA LEU A 421 33.22 -10.64 -1.73
C LEU A 421 34.52 -9.86 -1.57
N GLU A 422 35.29 -9.76 -2.65
CA GLU A 422 36.62 -9.13 -2.64
C GLU A 422 36.58 -7.61 -2.88
N ASP A 423 35.41 -7.05 -3.18
CA ASP A 423 35.23 -5.62 -3.42
C ASP A 423 35.15 -4.86 -2.07
N PRO A 424 36.18 -4.05 -1.73
CA PRO A 424 36.23 -3.37 -0.44
C PRO A 424 35.21 -2.25 -0.33
N GLU A 425 34.87 -1.59 -1.44
CA GLU A 425 33.92 -0.49 -1.45
C GLU A 425 32.49 -1.00 -1.29
N PHE A 426 32.16 -2.10 -1.97
CA PHE A 426 30.87 -2.77 -1.79
C PHE A 426 30.69 -3.30 -0.36
N SER A 427 31.71 -3.94 0.19
CA SER A 427 31.69 -4.50 1.54
C SER A 427 31.55 -3.44 2.65
N GLN A 428 31.91 -2.19 2.36
CA GLN A 428 31.66 -1.07 3.27
C GLN A 428 30.17 -0.81 3.47
N TYR A 429 29.36 -0.95 2.41
CA TYR A 429 27.94 -0.61 2.43
C TYR A 429 27.02 -1.82 2.60
N PHE A 430 27.46 -3.02 2.21
CA PHE A 430 26.60 -4.18 2.08
C PHE A 430 27.18 -5.46 2.69
N THR A 431 26.28 -6.37 3.05
CA THR A 431 26.55 -7.73 3.47
C THR A 431 25.71 -8.69 2.63
N VAL A 432 26.30 -9.77 2.14
CA VAL A 432 25.64 -10.68 1.17
C VAL A 432 25.42 -12.05 1.77
N TYR A 433 24.21 -12.56 1.56
CA TYR A 433 23.80 -13.91 1.91
C TYR A 433 23.35 -14.63 0.65
N GLY A 434 23.76 -15.88 0.46
CA GLY A 434 23.33 -16.67 -0.68
C GLY A 434 23.32 -18.16 -0.36
N ASP A 435 22.46 -18.91 -1.04
CA ASP A 435 22.41 -20.38 -0.89
C ASP A 435 23.61 -21.06 -1.54
N ASP A 436 24.13 -20.47 -2.63
CA ASP A 436 25.36 -20.88 -3.30
C ASP A 436 26.30 -19.68 -3.46
N GLN A 437 27.53 -19.82 -2.99
CA GLN A 437 28.54 -18.77 -3.08
C GLN A 437 29.02 -18.53 -4.51
N ILE A 438 28.97 -19.53 -5.39
CA ILE A 438 29.38 -19.39 -6.79
C ILE A 438 28.31 -18.61 -7.54
N GLU A 439 27.05 -19.04 -7.42
CA GLU A 439 25.92 -18.34 -8.04
C GLU A 439 25.78 -16.91 -7.53
N ALA A 440 25.99 -16.65 -6.23
CA ALA A 440 25.96 -15.31 -5.67
C ALA A 440 26.98 -14.36 -6.33
N ARG A 441 28.20 -14.85 -6.61
CA ARG A 441 29.22 -14.07 -7.35
C ARG A 441 28.88 -13.89 -8.83
N TYR A 442 28.21 -14.87 -9.44
CA TYR A 442 27.70 -14.75 -10.81
C TYR A 442 26.57 -13.72 -10.93
N VAL A 443 25.65 -13.70 -9.95
CA VAL A 443 24.57 -12.71 -9.86
C VAL A 443 25.17 -11.32 -9.64
N LEU A 444 25.99 -11.17 -8.59
CA LEU A 444 26.67 -9.93 -8.19
C LEU A 444 27.98 -9.73 -8.95
N SER A 445 27.89 -9.52 -10.26
CA SER A 445 29.05 -9.16 -11.07
C SER A 445 29.67 -7.84 -10.59
N THR A 446 30.96 -7.63 -10.84
CA THR A 446 31.70 -6.41 -10.46
C THR A 446 30.99 -5.13 -10.92
N ASN A 447 30.38 -5.15 -12.11
CA ASN A 447 29.61 -4.03 -12.63
C ASN A 447 28.33 -3.78 -11.80
N LEU A 448 27.57 -4.83 -11.48
CA LEU A 448 26.36 -4.70 -10.67
C LEU A 448 26.67 -4.23 -9.25
N MET A 449 27.76 -4.72 -8.64
CA MET A 449 28.23 -4.25 -7.33
C MET A 449 28.57 -2.77 -7.36
N ALA A 450 29.35 -2.30 -8.34
CA ALA A 450 29.67 -0.88 -8.49
C ALA A 450 28.43 -0.01 -8.69
N LYS A 451 27.45 -0.49 -9.48
CA LYS A 451 26.16 0.20 -9.69
C LYS A 451 25.33 0.27 -8.40
N LEU A 452 25.27 -0.80 -7.62
CA LEU A 452 24.60 -0.82 -6.32
C LEU A 452 25.24 0.16 -5.33
N VAL A 453 26.58 0.27 -5.31
CA VAL A 453 27.30 1.27 -4.51
C VAL A 453 26.96 2.68 -4.96
N GLN A 454 26.96 2.96 -6.27
CA GLN A 454 26.60 4.28 -6.80
C GLN A 454 25.14 4.64 -6.45
N PHE A 455 24.23 3.68 -6.63
CA PHE A 455 22.83 3.83 -6.26
C PHE A 455 22.67 4.12 -4.75
N ARG A 456 23.42 3.41 -3.89
CA ARG A 456 23.46 3.67 -2.44
C ARG A 456 23.99 5.05 -2.07
N LYS A 457 25.01 5.53 -2.75
CA LYS A 457 25.58 6.87 -2.56
C LYS A 457 24.60 7.97 -3.00
N LYS A 458 23.88 7.73 -4.10
CA LYS A 458 22.85 8.63 -4.63
C LYS A 458 21.64 8.71 -3.70
N ALA A 459 21.12 7.55 -3.28
CA ALA A 459 19.96 7.47 -2.38
C ALA A 459 20.27 8.01 -0.97
N ARG A 460 21.50 7.81 -0.47
CA ARG A 460 21.91 8.13 0.91
C ARG A 460 21.04 7.46 1.99
N LYS A 461 20.37 6.36 1.66
CA LYS A 461 19.48 5.57 2.54
C LYS A 461 19.87 4.11 2.55
N ASN A 462 19.44 3.35 3.55
CA ASN A 462 19.64 1.90 3.54
C ASN A 462 18.90 1.28 2.36
N ILE A 463 19.60 0.39 1.67
CA ILE A 463 19.08 -0.31 0.49
C ILE A 463 19.22 -1.79 0.74
N TYR A 464 18.16 -2.50 0.42
CA TYR A 464 18.08 -3.94 0.49
C TYR A 464 17.81 -4.44 -0.92
N VAL A 465 18.51 -5.48 -1.33
CA VAL A 465 18.33 -6.07 -2.66
C VAL A 465 18.20 -7.57 -2.52
N SER A 466 17.34 -8.17 -3.34
CA SER A 466 17.21 -9.62 -3.39
C SER A 466 17.03 -10.11 -4.80
N PHE A 467 17.69 -11.22 -5.10
CA PHE A 467 17.64 -11.95 -6.35
C PHE A 467 17.09 -13.34 -6.07
N VAL A 468 15.86 -13.60 -6.53
CA VAL A 468 15.16 -14.87 -6.28
C VAL A 468 14.34 -15.23 -7.52
N LYS A 469 14.53 -16.43 -8.08
CA LYS A 469 13.76 -16.97 -9.22
C LYS A 469 13.63 -15.97 -10.38
N ASN A 470 14.77 -15.48 -10.87
CA ASN A 470 14.83 -14.53 -11.98
C ASN A 470 14.14 -13.18 -11.72
N MET A 471 13.84 -12.83 -10.47
CA MET A 471 13.33 -11.51 -10.09
C MET A 471 14.39 -10.76 -9.30
N ILE A 472 14.44 -9.44 -9.51
CA ILE A 472 15.16 -8.51 -8.64
C ILE A 472 14.15 -7.71 -7.82
N TYR A 473 14.38 -7.65 -6.52
CA TYR A 473 13.63 -6.83 -5.58
C TYR A 473 14.55 -5.82 -4.93
N ILE A 474 14.12 -4.58 -4.82
CA ILE A 474 14.87 -3.52 -4.16
C ILE A 474 13.95 -2.80 -3.19
N ALA A 475 14.40 -2.68 -1.94
CA ALA A 475 13.73 -1.92 -0.92
C ALA A 475 14.63 -0.78 -0.45
N VAL A 476 14.10 0.44 -0.41
CA VAL A 476 14.80 1.62 0.11
C VAL A 476 14.04 2.13 1.33
N GLU A 477 14.72 2.19 2.47
CA GLU A 477 14.09 2.48 3.77
C GLU A 477 13.88 3.98 3.99
N TYR A 478 12.66 4.35 4.39
CA TYR A 478 12.28 5.71 4.76
C TYR A 478 11.57 5.71 6.12
N ALA A 479 11.79 6.77 6.91
CA ALA A 479 11.20 6.92 8.23
C ALA A 479 9.77 7.49 8.19
N ASP A 480 9.50 8.35 7.21
CA ASP A 480 8.26 9.10 7.05
C ASP A 480 7.61 8.74 5.71
N ASP A 481 6.31 9.04 5.58
CA ASP A 481 5.58 8.94 4.31
C ASP A 481 6.15 9.98 3.33
N ILE A 482 6.66 9.50 2.20
CA ILE A 482 7.57 10.23 1.31
C ILE A 482 6.81 11.24 0.47
N PHE A 483 5.55 10.92 0.16
CA PHE A 483 4.70 11.70 -0.73
C PHE A 483 3.55 12.40 0.00
N GLU A 484 3.51 12.32 1.34
CA GLU A 484 2.47 12.97 2.13
C GLU A 484 2.83 14.42 2.48
N PRO A 485 1.96 15.39 2.13
CA PRO A 485 2.15 16.76 2.54
C PRO A 485 1.89 16.95 4.05
N LYS A 486 2.90 17.45 4.77
CA LYS A 486 2.73 17.84 6.19
C LYS A 486 1.94 19.15 6.32
N LEU A 487 0.88 19.15 7.12
CA LEU A 487 -0.04 20.30 7.29
C LEU A 487 0.68 21.58 7.72
N PHE A 488 1.70 21.47 8.59
CA PHE A 488 2.45 22.62 9.12
C PHE A 488 3.68 23.02 8.28
N LYS A 489 3.95 22.31 7.18
CA LYS A 489 5.04 22.64 6.24
C LYS A 489 4.46 23.35 5.02
N LYS A 490 5.08 24.47 4.63
CA LYS A 490 4.65 25.24 3.45
C LYS A 490 5.10 24.57 2.16
N MET A 491 4.15 24.14 1.32
CA MET A 491 4.41 23.43 0.06
C MET A 491 4.72 24.35 -1.13
N LEU A 492 4.52 25.66 -1.01
CA LEU A 492 4.90 26.67 -2.04
C LEU A 492 6.41 26.81 -2.25
N SER A 493 7.23 26.29 -1.33
CA SER A 493 8.68 26.35 -1.50
C SER A 493 9.15 25.27 -2.49
N PHE A 494 10.29 25.50 -3.15
CA PHE A 494 10.83 24.51 -4.09
C PHE A 494 11.35 23.24 -3.40
N ALA A 495 11.68 23.29 -2.11
CA ALA A 495 12.35 22.17 -1.42
C ALA A 495 11.50 20.87 -1.37
N PRO A 496 10.20 20.88 -0.99
CA PRO A 496 9.36 19.69 -1.06
C PRO A 496 9.18 19.15 -2.50
N MET A 497 9.01 20.05 -3.48
CA MET A 497 8.87 19.64 -4.88
C MET A 497 10.13 18.94 -5.39
N ARG A 498 11.29 19.49 -5.02
CA ARG A 498 12.59 18.89 -5.33
C ARG A 498 12.73 17.51 -4.71
N GLU A 499 12.32 17.32 -3.47
CA GLU A 499 12.37 16.02 -2.79
C GLU A 499 11.52 14.97 -3.51
N TYR A 500 10.30 15.33 -3.93
CA TYR A 500 9.44 14.42 -4.70
C TYR A 500 10.01 14.11 -6.09
N PHE A 501 10.52 15.13 -6.79
CA PHE A 501 11.20 14.94 -8.06
C PHE A 501 12.42 14.03 -7.94
N GLU A 502 13.29 14.27 -6.95
CA GLU A 502 14.49 13.46 -6.71
C GLU A 502 14.12 12.02 -6.34
N ASN A 503 13.05 11.81 -5.55
CA ASN A 503 12.57 10.47 -5.22
C ASN A 503 12.01 9.76 -6.46
N ILE A 504 11.11 10.37 -7.24
CA ILE A 504 10.59 9.76 -8.47
C ILE A 504 11.72 9.48 -9.47
N HIS A 505 12.66 10.42 -9.63
CA HIS A 505 13.81 10.25 -10.50
C HIS A 505 14.76 9.14 -10.00
N LEU A 506 14.95 9.00 -8.69
CA LEU A 506 15.72 7.90 -8.10
C LEU A 506 15.09 6.56 -8.46
N MET A 507 13.76 6.45 -8.45
CA MET A 507 13.01 5.23 -8.74
C MET A 507 13.12 4.83 -10.21
N LEU A 508 12.91 5.77 -11.13
CA LEU A 508 12.97 5.51 -12.56
C LEU A 508 14.38 5.18 -13.02
N ASP A 509 15.37 5.82 -12.42
CA ASP A 509 16.77 5.56 -12.73
C ASP A 509 17.23 4.16 -12.32
N ILE A 510 16.52 3.43 -11.43
CA ILE A 510 16.93 2.07 -11.02
C ILE A 510 17.16 1.16 -12.23
N VAL A 511 16.31 1.25 -13.26
CA VAL A 511 16.39 0.39 -14.44
C VAL A 511 17.68 0.64 -15.22
N GLU A 512 18.01 1.92 -15.44
CA GLU A 512 19.22 2.35 -16.15
C GLU A 512 20.47 2.16 -15.28
N ASP A 513 20.42 2.63 -14.04
CA ASP A 513 21.50 2.58 -13.07
C ASP A 513 21.92 1.13 -12.82
N LEU A 514 20.99 0.15 -12.87
CA LEU A 514 21.30 -1.27 -12.72
C LEU A 514 21.45 -2.05 -14.03
N ASN A 515 21.27 -1.41 -15.20
CA ASN A 515 21.29 -2.07 -16.53
C ASN A 515 20.33 -3.28 -16.62
N LEU A 516 19.12 -3.19 -16.04
CA LEU A 516 18.16 -4.29 -16.07
C LEU A 516 17.62 -4.57 -17.49
N ASN A 517 17.81 -3.63 -18.41
CA ASN A 517 17.37 -3.66 -19.80
C ASN A 517 18.34 -4.39 -20.76
N ARG A 518 19.54 -4.79 -20.32
CA ARG A 518 20.46 -5.52 -21.22
C ARG A 518 20.03 -6.98 -21.36
N HIS A 519 19.37 -7.31 -22.47
CA HIS A 519 19.26 -8.69 -22.96
C HIS A 519 20.63 -9.12 -23.51
N ILE A 520 21.42 -9.80 -22.69
CA ILE A 520 22.74 -10.33 -23.12
C ILE A 520 22.57 -11.77 -23.66
N TRP A 521 21.39 -12.36 -23.54
CA TRP A 521 21.12 -13.74 -23.97
C TRP A 521 19.71 -13.82 -24.59
N GLY A 522 19.62 -14.41 -25.78
CA GLY A 522 18.33 -14.79 -26.38
C GLY A 522 17.61 -15.78 -25.48
N LYS A 523 16.29 -15.64 -25.35
CA LYS A 523 15.44 -16.65 -24.73
C LYS A 523 15.32 -17.81 -25.71
N ASP A 524 16.27 -18.73 -25.65
CA ASP A 524 16.10 -20.08 -26.19
C ASP A 524 15.56 -21.01 -25.11
#